data_AF-A0A4Z0R6C0-F1
#
_entry.id   AF-A0A4Z0R6C0-F1
#
_cell.length_a   1.000
_cell.length_b   1.000
_cell.length_c   1.000
_cell.angle_alpha   90.00
_cell.angle_beta   90.00
_cell.angle_gamma   90.00
#
_symmetry.space_group_name_H-M   'P 1'
#
loop_
_entity.id
_entity.type
_entity.pdbx_description
1 polymer ?
#
loop_
_entity_poly.entity_id
_entity_poly.type
_entity_poly.pdbx_seq_one_letter_code
_entity_poly.pdbx_strand_id
1 'polypeptide(L)'
;MQTTVNLGLKKPEGTDVVNIQDFNDNADLLDNYAAATAILIGTKASIASPALTGTPTAPTAGVDTSTTQVATTAFVLGQAGTIAPIMNGTAGIGSSKRYARADHVHPADTSRAGQVDLVAHLADYVRQPGYAVTTGPANAYIVTLDPAPSAYVDGMGITVRINTTSTGAITFNVNGLGAKAVVDSKGNAFSSTKVLLAGSRYTLRYSTAAGNFQLQGEGGEYGTALASQVLTGYSIGSDSGLVNGTMPNRAGDTAALASSVSGTTLKLRASNGYRDGVDDNVMITDADFMASNILAGKNIFGVDGSVVTGIYQYTPGSQILYSDPNGGYDSNGVTNGETEVARFTIPAGVGGTVTICYTSYINSGSISTALTTVRKNGVDVYSYANHAGFGTALSFTTAVSPGDIISFHINVTSSPPSSSTSISGISVKVGNLPVFTVTNM
;
A
#
# COMPACT_ATOMS: atom_id res chain seq x y z
N MET A 1 -95.72 -113.48 -24.97
CA MET A 1 -94.31 -113.18 -24.61
C MET A 1 -94.10 -111.68 -24.62
N GLN A 2 -93.90 -111.10 -23.43
CA GLN A 2 -93.64 -109.67 -23.26
C GLN A 2 -92.16 -109.35 -23.48
N THR A 3 -91.81 -108.08 -23.62
CA THR A 3 -90.42 -107.59 -23.62
C THR A 3 -90.17 -106.62 -22.48
N THR A 4 -88.96 -106.62 -21.90
CA THR A 4 -88.58 -105.60 -20.90
C THR A 4 -88.40 -104.22 -21.53
N VAL A 5 -88.62 -103.15 -20.75
CA VAL A 5 -88.65 -101.76 -21.25
C VAL A 5 -87.29 -101.20 -21.62
N ASN A 6 -86.22 -101.61 -20.92
CA ASN A 6 -84.89 -101.01 -21.10
C ASN A 6 -84.04 -101.74 -22.15
N LEU A 7 -84.13 -103.08 -22.17
CA LEU A 7 -83.25 -103.94 -22.96
C LEU A 7 -84.02 -104.85 -23.93
N GLY A 8 -85.35 -104.73 -23.99
CA GLY A 8 -86.17 -105.52 -24.92
C GLY A 8 -86.16 -107.02 -24.65
N LEU A 9 -85.78 -107.46 -23.45
CA LEU A 9 -85.59 -108.89 -23.15
C LEU A 9 -86.92 -109.61 -23.17
N LYS A 10 -86.98 -110.71 -23.91
CA LYS A 10 -88.13 -111.60 -24.03
C LYS A 10 -88.45 -112.28 -22.70
N LYS A 11 -89.61 -112.00 -22.13
CA LYS A 11 -90.06 -112.53 -20.84
C LYS A 11 -91.35 -113.33 -21.03
N PRO A 12 -91.36 -114.64 -20.74
CA PRO A 12 -92.59 -115.45 -20.81
C PRO A 12 -93.69 -114.90 -19.88
N GLU A 13 -94.94 -115.01 -20.31
CA GLU A 13 -96.14 -114.69 -19.51
C GLU A 13 -97.17 -115.83 -19.58
N GLY A 14 -97.88 -116.10 -18.47
CA GLY A 14 -99.00 -117.05 -18.46
C GLY A 14 -98.63 -118.44 -19.00
N THR A 15 -99.29 -118.84 -20.09
CA THR A 15 -99.13 -120.13 -20.77
C THR A 15 -98.10 -120.12 -21.91
N ASP A 16 -97.25 -119.09 -21.99
CA ASP A 16 -96.19 -119.03 -23.00
C ASP A 16 -95.25 -120.25 -22.92
N VAL A 17 -94.92 -120.82 -24.09
CA VAL A 17 -93.89 -121.86 -24.20
C VAL A 17 -92.52 -121.20 -24.16
N VAL A 18 -91.66 -121.64 -23.24
CA VAL A 18 -90.27 -121.16 -23.14
C VAL A 18 -89.42 -121.82 -24.23
N ASN A 19 -88.94 -121.04 -25.20
CA ASN A 19 -88.00 -121.49 -26.22
C ASN A 19 -86.55 -121.17 -25.79
N ILE A 20 -85.65 -122.13 -25.97
CA ILE A 20 -84.21 -121.98 -25.73
C ILE A 20 -83.62 -120.80 -26.51
N GLN A 21 -84.13 -120.51 -27.72
CA GLN A 21 -83.65 -119.39 -28.52
C GLN A 21 -83.92 -118.04 -27.86
N ASP A 22 -85.08 -117.86 -27.23
CA ASP A 22 -85.42 -116.60 -26.56
C ASP A 22 -84.53 -116.36 -25.33
N PHE A 23 -84.13 -117.44 -24.65
CA PHE A 23 -83.12 -117.36 -23.59
C PHE A 23 -81.76 -116.96 -24.13
N ASN A 24 -81.30 -117.59 -25.22
CA ASN A 24 -80.02 -117.27 -25.84
C ASN A 24 -79.99 -115.83 -26.36
N ASP A 25 -81.04 -115.38 -27.06
CA ASP A 25 -81.17 -114.00 -27.54
C ASP A 25 -81.09 -112.99 -26.39
N ASN A 26 -81.76 -113.26 -25.26
CA ASN A 26 -81.68 -112.40 -24.09
C ASN A 26 -80.30 -112.40 -23.45
N ALA A 27 -79.62 -113.54 -23.41
CA ALA A 27 -78.27 -113.65 -22.88
C ALA A 27 -77.30 -112.83 -23.74
N ASP A 28 -77.41 -112.93 -25.07
CA ASP A 28 -76.61 -112.14 -26.02
C ASP A 28 -76.88 -110.64 -25.88
N LEU A 29 -78.16 -110.22 -25.71
CA LEU A 29 -78.52 -108.82 -25.48
C LEU A 29 -77.94 -108.28 -24.17
N LEU A 30 -78.00 -109.07 -23.10
CA LEU A 30 -77.43 -108.71 -21.80
C LEU A 30 -75.91 -108.59 -21.85
N ASP A 31 -75.23 -109.53 -22.51
CA ASP A 31 -73.77 -109.52 -22.66
C ASP A 31 -73.30 -108.29 -23.44
N ASN A 32 -73.97 -108.00 -24.58
CA ASN A 32 -73.68 -106.80 -25.37
C ASN A 32 -73.91 -105.49 -24.59
N TYR A 33 -75.01 -105.40 -23.84
CA TYR A 33 -75.28 -104.21 -23.01
C TYR A 33 -74.27 -104.05 -21.87
N ALA A 34 -73.90 -105.16 -21.21
CA ALA A 34 -72.92 -105.17 -20.14
C ALA A 34 -71.53 -104.75 -20.68
N ALA A 35 -71.11 -105.28 -21.82
CA ALA A 35 -69.87 -104.92 -22.48
C ALA A 35 -69.85 -103.43 -22.88
N ALA A 36 -70.92 -102.92 -23.51
CA ALA A 36 -71.03 -101.51 -23.88
C ALA A 36 -70.99 -100.58 -22.66
N THR A 37 -71.65 -100.98 -21.57
CA THR A 37 -71.65 -100.23 -20.30
C THR A 37 -70.28 -100.22 -19.65
N ALA A 38 -69.57 -101.36 -19.63
CA ALA A 38 -68.22 -101.47 -19.08
C ALA A 38 -67.23 -100.57 -19.84
N ILE A 39 -67.33 -100.53 -21.17
CA ILE A 39 -66.53 -99.62 -22.01
C ILE A 39 -66.85 -98.16 -21.67
N LEU A 40 -68.13 -97.78 -21.61
CA LEU A 40 -68.53 -96.41 -21.29
C LEU A 40 -68.06 -95.98 -19.89
N ILE A 41 -68.17 -96.86 -18.89
CA ILE A 41 -67.65 -96.60 -17.54
C ILE A 41 -66.12 -96.45 -17.57
N GLY A 42 -65.41 -97.27 -18.34
CA GLY A 42 -63.96 -97.18 -18.53
C GLY A 42 -63.49 -95.87 -19.18
N THR A 43 -64.37 -95.16 -19.90
CA THR A 43 -64.07 -93.84 -20.49
C THR A 43 -64.33 -92.65 -19.55
N LYS A 44 -64.95 -92.86 -18.38
CA LYS A 44 -65.21 -91.80 -17.40
C LYS A 44 -64.03 -91.66 -16.43
N ALA A 45 -63.81 -90.45 -15.92
CA ALA A 45 -62.79 -90.20 -14.90
C ALA A 45 -63.25 -90.70 -13.52
N SER A 46 -62.31 -91.10 -12.66
CA SER A 46 -62.57 -91.49 -11.27
C SER A 46 -63.17 -90.34 -10.46
N ILE A 47 -64.15 -90.63 -9.59
CA ILE A 47 -64.80 -89.61 -8.75
C ILE A 47 -63.84 -88.98 -7.74
N ALA A 48 -62.96 -89.79 -7.15
CA ALA A 48 -61.92 -89.34 -6.25
C ALA A 48 -60.60 -89.27 -7.01
N SER A 49 -59.94 -88.10 -6.95
CA SER A 49 -58.63 -87.86 -7.55
C SER A 49 -58.54 -88.32 -9.02
N PRO A 50 -59.41 -87.81 -9.91
CA PRO A 50 -59.30 -88.12 -11.34
C PRO A 50 -57.91 -87.77 -11.87
N ALA A 51 -57.26 -88.71 -12.56
CA ALA A 51 -56.07 -88.42 -13.33
C ALA A 51 -56.47 -87.76 -14.66
N LEU A 52 -56.16 -86.47 -14.83
CA LEU A 52 -56.42 -85.75 -16.07
C LEU A 52 -55.24 -85.92 -17.03
N THR A 53 -55.51 -86.30 -18.28
CA THR A 53 -54.50 -86.42 -19.35
C THR A 53 -54.79 -85.43 -20.48
N GLY A 54 -53.77 -85.05 -21.26
CA GLY A 54 -53.93 -84.07 -22.35
C GLY A 54 -54.12 -82.64 -21.84
N THR A 55 -54.99 -81.86 -22.49
CA THR A 55 -55.30 -80.46 -22.12
C THR A 55 -56.76 -80.35 -21.66
N PRO A 56 -57.07 -80.68 -20.38
CA PRO A 56 -58.43 -80.62 -19.87
C PRO A 56 -58.98 -79.19 -19.92
N THR A 57 -60.25 -79.05 -20.34
CA THR A 57 -60.95 -77.76 -20.37
C THR A 57 -61.95 -77.67 -19.22
N ALA A 58 -62.09 -76.48 -18.63
CA ALA A 58 -63.16 -76.15 -17.69
C ALA A 58 -63.73 -74.77 -18.04
N PRO A 59 -64.97 -74.44 -17.64
CA PRO A 59 -65.50 -73.08 -17.79
C PRO A 59 -64.60 -72.06 -17.09
N THR A 60 -64.26 -70.97 -17.79
CA THR A 60 -63.48 -69.87 -17.21
C THR A 60 -64.38 -69.05 -16.27
N ALA A 61 -64.02 -69.01 -14.98
CA ALA A 61 -64.69 -68.18 -14.00
C ALA A 61 -64.51 -66.69 -14.33
N GLY A 62 -65.45 -65.85 -13.92
CA GLY A 62 -65.30 -64.40 -13.97
C GLY A 62 -64.21 -63.91 -13.02
N VAL A 63 -63.70 -62.70 -13.26
CA VAL A 63 -62.68 -62.07 -12.40
C VAL A 63 -63.18 -61.96 -10.95
N ASP A 64 -62.26 -62.12 -9.98
CA ASP A 64 -62.51 -62.05 -8.53
C ASP A 64 -63.41 -63.17 -7.96
N THR A 65 -63.68 -64.21 -8.74
CA THR A 65 -64.39 -65.42 -8.29
C THR A 65 -63.55 -66.18 -7.24
N SER A 66 -64.16 -66.48 -6.10
CA SER A 66 -63.56 -67.24 -5.00
C SER A 66 -64.50 -68.36 -4.57
N THR A 67 -64.44 -69.49 -5.29
CA THR A 67 -65.27 -70.69 -5.05
C THR A 67 -64.41 -71.94 -5.14
N THR A 68 -65.02 -73.11 -5.00
CA THR A 68 -64.36 -74.42 -5.17
C THR A 68 -64.20 -74.86 -6.64
N GLN A 69 -64.51 -73.98 -7.60
CA GLN A 69 -64.36 -74.25 -9.03
C GLN A 69 -62.88 -74.40 -9.42
N VAL A 70 -62.59 -75.27 -10.40
CA VAL A 70 -61.25 -75.40 -10.99
C VAL A 70 -60.85 -74.08 -11.67
N ALA A 71 -59.68 -73.55 -11.31
CA ALA A 71 -59.11 -72.37 -11.94
C ALA A 71 -58.54 -72.72 -13.33
N THR A 72 -59.06 -72.09 -14.38
CA THR A 72 -58.49 -72.20 -15.74
C THR A 72 -57.27 -71.26 -15.88
N THR A 73 -56.38 -71.55 -16.83
CA THR A 73 -55.24 -70.66 -17.13
C THR A 73 -55.68 -69.26 -17.57
N ALA A 74 -56.82 -69.16 -18.27
CA ALA A 74 -57.44 -67.89 -18.65
C ALA A 74 -57.89 -67.08 -17.43
N PHE A 75 -58.48 -67.72 -16.41
CA PHE A 75 -58.83 -67.06 -15.16
C PHE A 75 -57.58 -66.54 -14.44
N VAL A 76 -56.52 -67.35 -14.33
CA VAL A 76 -55.27 -66.95 -13.66
C VAL A 76 -54.64 -65.72 -14.33
N LEU A 77 -54.55 -65.68 -15.66
CA LEU A 77 -54.06 -64.50 -16.37
C LEU A 77 -55.01 -63.30 -16.22
N GLY A 78 -56.32 -63.53 -16.23
CA GLY A 78 -57.34 -62.49 -16.01
C GLY A 78 -57.33 -61.86 -14.62
N GLN A 79 -56.76 -62.53 -13.62
CA GLN A 79 -56.59 -62.02 -12.25
C GLN A 79 -55.41 -61.04 -12.09
N ALA A 80 -54.61 -60.79 -13.13
CA ALA A 80 -53.54 -59.80 -13.06
C ALA A 80 -54.11 -58.37 -12.95
N GLY A 81 -53.59 -57.57 -12.00
CA GLY A 81 -53.87 -56.13 -11.97
C GLY A 81 -53.26 -55.45 -13.20
N THR A 82 -54.06 -54.65 -13.92
CA THR A 82 -53.61 -53.89 -15.11
C THR A 82 -53.35 -52.41 -14.81
N ILE A 83 -53.60 -51.99 -13.57
CA ILE A 83 -53.41 -50.62 -13.11
C ILE A 83 -52.00 -50.54 -12.52
N ALA A 84 -51.21 -49.58 -13.01
CA ALA A 84 -49.92 -49.26 -12.39
C ALA A 84 -50.17 -48.76 -10.95
N PRO A 85 -49.45 -49.28 -9.94
CA PRO A 85 -49.57 -48.79 -8.58
C PRO A 85 -49.40 -47.27 -8.49
N ILE A 86 -50.23 -46.62 -7.68
CA ILE A 86 -50.13 -45.18 -7.45
C ILE A 86 -48.89 -44.92 -6.57
N MET A 87 -48.05 -43.97 -6.95
CA MET A 87 -46.83 -43.61 -6.22
C MET A 87 -47.02 -42.41 -5.28
N ASN A 88 -48.24 -42.14 -4.80
CA ASN A 88 -48.57 -40.89 -4.11
C ASN A 88 -49.18 -41.16 -2.73
N GLY A 89 -48.48 -40.74 -1.66
CA GLY A 89 -48.98 -40.77 -0.28
C GLY A 89 -48.37 -41.84 0.63
N THR A 90 -49.07 -42.15 1.73
CA THR A 90 -48.70 -43.13 2.75
C THR A 90 -48.88 -44.56 2.21
N ALA A 91 -47.92 -45.45 2.50
CA ALA A 91 -48.00 -46.85 2.11
C ALA A 91 -49.31 -47.49 2.60
N GLY A 92 -50.07 -48.08 1.68
CA GLY A 92 -51.37 -48.68 1.97
C GLY A 92 -51.47 -50.05 1.33
N ILE A 93 -51.80 -51.08 2.10
CA ILE A 93 -51.76 -52.48 1.64
C ILE A 93 -52.70 -52.78 0.46
N GLY A 94 -53.68 -51.93 0.12
CA GLY A 94 -54.66 -52.22 -0.94
C GLY A 94 -55.66 -53.32 -0.53
N SER A 95 -56.82 -53.34 -1.18
CA SER A 95 -57.97 -54.21 -0.89
C SER A 95 -58.37 -55.13 -2.06
N SER A 96 -57.75 -54.95 -3.23
CA SER A 96 -58.01 -55.75 -4.42
C SER A 96 -57.65 -57.23 -4.24
N LYS A 97 -58.49 -58.12 -4.80
CA LYS A 97 -58.27 -59.59 -4.83
C LYS A 97 -57.35 -60.03 -5.98
N ARG A 98 -56.95 -59.09 -6.85
CA ARG A 98 -56.07 -59.35 -7.99
C ARG A 98 -54.61 -59.50 -7.55
N TYR A 99 -53.82 -60.23 -8.33
CA TYR A 99 -52.37 -60.31 -8.09
C TYR A 99 -51.73 -58.93 -8.25
N ALA A 100 -50.72 -58.63 -7.43
CA ALA A 100 -50.12 -57.30 -7.25
C ALA A 100 -51.02 -56.21 -6.63
N ARG A 101 -52.25 -56.53 -6.22
CA ARG A 101 -53.25 -55.63 -5.61
C ARG A 101 -53.36 -54.32 -6.38
N ALA A 102 -54.23 -54.28 -7.38
CA ALA A 102 -54.37 -53.17 -8.34
C ALA A 102 -54.54 -51.77 -7.71
N ASP A 103 -54.87 -51.69 -6.43
CA ASP A 103 -55.07 -50.48 -5.62
C ASP A 103 -53.97 -50.26 -4.55
N HIS A 104 -52.88 -51.02 -4.59
CA HIS A 104 -51.72 -50.79 -3.71
C HIS A 104 -51.06 -49.45 -4.06
N VAL A 105 -50.81 -48.66 -3.01
CA VAL A 105 -50.06 -47.41 -3.09
C VAL A 105 -48.62 -47.69 -2.63
N HIS A 106 -47.65 -47.53 -3.53
CA HIS A 106 -46.27 -47.43 -3.12
C HIS A 106 -46.06 -46.05 -2.48
N PRO A 107 -45.30 -45.95 -1.37
CA PRO A 107 -44.87 -44.65 -0.91
C PRO A 107 -44.02 -44.01 -2.02
N ALA A 108 -44.36 -42.81 -2.46
CA ALA A 108 -43.33 -41.92 -2.98
C ALA A 108 -42.26 -41.82 -1.90
N ASP A 109 -40.99 -41.79 -2.30
CA ASP A 109 -39.95 -41.33 -1.41
C ASP A 109 -40.25 -39.87 -1.02
N THR A 110 -40.98 -39.68 0.08
CA THR A 110 -41.32 -38.37 0.62
C THR A 110 -40.11 -37.68 1.24
N SER A 111 -38.93 -38.32 1.30
CA SER A 111 -37.67 -37.58 1.51
C SER A 111 -37.34 -36.67 0.33
N ARG A 112 -38.02 -36.83 -0.82
CA ARG A 112 -38.04 -35.89 -1.95
C ARG A 112 -39.13 -34.82 -1.85
N ALA A 113 -39.75 -34.62 -0.68
CA ALA A 113 -40.51 -33.41 -0.34
C ALA A 113 -39.68 -32.10 -0.43
N GLY A 114 -38.41 -32.18 -0.84
CA GLY A 114 -37.52 -31.06 -1.09
C GLY A 114 -37.89 -30.13 -2.25
N GLN A 115 -39.08 -30.20 -2.85
CA GLN A 115 -39.54 -29.12 -3.74
C GLN A 115 -39.97 -27.87 -2.94
N VAL A 116 -40.56 -28.06 -1.74
CA VAL A 116 -40.81 -26.96 -0.81
C VAL A 116 -39.48 -26.44 -0.24
N ASP A 117 -38.54 -27.33 0.05
CA ASP A 117 -37.21 -26.93 0.52
C ASP A 117 -36.37 -26.24 -0.56
N LEU A 118 -36.48 -26.64 -1.84
CA LEU A 118 -35.76 -25.99 -2.92
C LEU A 118 -36.29 -24.59 -3.19
N VAL A 119 -37.61 -24.38 -3.21
CA VAL A 119 -38.18 -23.04 -3.40
C VAL A 119 -37.81 -22.13 -2.22
N ALA A 120 -37.87 -22.63 -0.99
CA ALA A 120 -37.43 -21.89 0.19
C ALA A 120 -35.91 -21.61 0.18
N HIS A 121 -35.10 -22.59 -0.24
CA HIS A 121 -33.66 -22.43 -0.40
C HIS A 121 -33.33 -21.41 -1.48
N LEU A 122 -34.04 -21.43 -2.63
CA LEU A 122 -33.87 -20.48 -3.72
C LEU A 122 -34.20 -19.04 -3.29
N ALA A 123 -35.09 -18.85 -2.32
CA ALA A 123 -35.41 -17.55 -1.73
C ALA A 123 -34.52 -17.18 -0.51
N ASP A 124 -33.62 -18.06 -0.04
CA ASP A 124 -32.72 -17.82 1.11
C ASP A 124 -31.51 -16.96 0.70
N TYR A 125 -31.78 -15.67 0.45
CA TYR A 125 -30.73 -14.71 0.11
C TYR A 125 -29.72 -14.44 1.23
N VAL A 126 -29.92 -14.98 2.44
CA VAL A 126 -28.90 -14.94 3.50
C VAL A 126 -27.78 -15.92 3.18
N ARG A 127 -28.10 -17.15 2.76
CA ARG A 127 -27.09 -18.14 2.40
C ARG A 127 -26.59 -18.01 0.96
N GLN A 128 -27.45 -17.61 0.04
CA GLN A 128 -27.13 -17.50 -1.38
C GLN A 128 -27.49 -16.11 -1.92
N PRO A 129 -26.53 -15.17 -1.93
CA PRO A 129 -26.78 -13.80 -2.39
C PRO A 129 -27.37 -13.75 -3.80
N GLY A 130 -28.46 -13.00 -3.98
CA GLY A 130 -29.11 -12.85 -5.29
C GLY A 130 -28.29 -11.98 -6.25
N TYR A 131 -28.40 -12.22 -7.56
CA TYR A 131 -27.76 -11.38 -8.57
C TYR A 131 -28.80 -10.60 -9.40
N ALA A 132 -28.56 -9.30 -9.61
CA ALA A 132 -29.35 -8.51 -10.54
C ALA A 132 -28.54 -7.40 -11.22
N VAL A 133 -29.00 -6.98 -12.39
CA VAL A 133 -28.60 -5.70 -12.99
C VAL A 133 -29.59 -4.64 -12.51
N THR A 134 -29.09 -3.54 -11.96
CA THR A 134 -29.99 -2.49 -11.46
C THR A 134 -30.71 -1.77 -12.59
N THR A 135 -31.88 -1.22 -12.29
CA THR A 135 -32.54 -0.21 -13.13
C THR A 135 -32.78 1.06 -12.29
N GLY A 136 -33.49 2.04 -12.84
CA GLY A 136 -33.75 3.33 -12.18
C GLY A 136 -32.67 4.38 -12.44
N PRO A 137 -32.88 5.62 -11.96
CA PRO A 137 -31.93 6.72 -12.13
C PRO A 137 -30.71 6.56 -11.21
N ALA A 138 -29.67 7.37 -11.46
CA ALA A 138 -28.55 7.50 -10.53
C ALA A 138 -29.06 7.77 -9.11
N ASN A 139 -28.41 7.17 -8.11
CA ASN A 139 -28.72 7.32 -6.68
C ASN A 139 -30.04 6.68 -6.18
N ALA A 140 -30.93 6.20 -7.05
CA ALA A 140 -32.15 5.49 -6.65
C ALA A 140 -32.34 4.24 -7.51
N TYR A 141 -31.60 3.19 -7.17
CA TYR A 141 -31.57 1.97 -7.98
C TYR A 141 -32.66 0.99 -7.57
N ILE A 142 -33.21 0.31 -8.57
CA ILE A 142 -34.19 -0.76 -8.42
C ILE A 142 -33.48 -2.09 -8.66
N VAL A 143 -33.71 -3.04 -7.76
CA VAL A 143 -33.15 -4.39 -7.81
C VAL A 143 -34.31 -5.38 -7.92
N THR A 144 -34.30 -6.25 -8.93
CA THR A 144 -35.35 -7.26 -9.11
C THR A 144 -34.71 -8.64 -9.04
N LEU A 145 -35.01 -9.36 -7.96
CA LEU A 145 -34.58 -10.74 -7.73
C LEU A 145 -35.73 -11.70 -8.06
N ASP A 146 -35.36 -12.93 -8.47
CA ASP A 146 -36.27 -14.04 -8.72
C ASP A 146 -35.68 -15.32 -8.08
N PRO A 147 -36.32 -15.90 -7.06
CA PRO A 147 -37.62 -15.54 -6.48
C PRO A 147 -37.66 -14.18 -5.78
N ALA A 148 -38.80 -13.49 -5.81
CA ALA A 148 -38.96 -12.23 -5.10
C ALA A 148 -38.95 -12.44 -3.58
N PRO A 149 -38.07 -11.76 -2.81
CA PRO A 149 -38.11 -11.81 -1.36
C PRO A 149 -39.40 -11.15 -0.83
N SER A 150 -39.96 -11.69 0.24
CA SER A 150 -41.18 -11.15 0.88
C SER A 150 -40.89 -10.01 1.87
N ALA A 151 -39.66 -9.92 2.37
CA ALA A 151 -39.21 -8.87 3.29
C ALA A 151 -37.68 -8.76 3.26
N TYR A 152 -37.16 -7.65 3.77
CA TYR A 152 -35.75 -7.56 4.10
C TYR A 152 -35.46 -8.31 5.40
N VAL A 153 -34.52 -9.26 5.34
CA VAL A 153 -34.05 -10.02 6.51
C VAL A 153 -32.60 -9.69 6.80
N ASP A 154 -32.20 -9.82 8.06
CA ASP A 154 -30.83 -9.52 8.48
C ASP A 154 -29.83 -10.43 7.77
N GLY A 155 -28.73 -9.87 7.28
CA GLY A 155 -27.74 -10.59 6.51
C GLY A 155 -28.16 -10.93 5.07
N MET A 156 -29.32 -10.49 4.58
CA MET A 156 -29.72 -10.69 3.18
C MET A 156 -28.62 -10.16 2.23
N GLY A 157 -28.09 -11.04 1.38
CA GLY A 157 -27.04 -10.71 0.43
C GLY A 157 -27.56 -10.41 -0.96
N ILE A 158 -27.01 -9.37 -1.59
CA ILE A 158 -27.24 -9.07 -3.00
C ILE A 158 -25.92 -8.74 -3.71
N THR A 159 -25.81 -9.19 -4.95
CA THR A 159 -24.76 -8.80 -5.89
C THR A 159 -25.42 -8.04 -7.03
N VAL A 160 -25.01 -6.80 -7.22
CA VAL A 160 -25.63 -5.92 -8.23
C VAL A 160 -24.62 -5.46 -9.26
N ARG A 161 -25.03 -5.42 -10.53
CA ARG A 161 -24.32 -4.65 -11.57
C ARG A 161 -25.02 -3.32 -11.76
N ILE A 162 -24.29 -2.22 -11.60
CA ILE A 162 -24.85 -0.88 -11.61
C ILE A 162 -25.10 -0.41 -13.05
N ASN A 163 -26.30 0.12 -13.35
CA ASN A 163 -26.66 0.63 -14.68
C ASN A 163 -26.15 2.05 -14.95
N THR A 164 -26.12 2.91 -13.93
CA THR A 164 -25.74 4.33 -14.05
C THR A 164 -24.87 4.74 -12.86
N THR A 165 -23.76 5.44 -13.09
CA THR A 165 -22.82 5.84 -12.03
C THR A 165 -23.52 6.75 -11.01
N SER A 166 -23.30 6.48 -9.72
CA SER A 166 -23.85 7.34 -8.66
C SER A 166 -23.10 8.66 -8.57
N THR A 167 -23.74 9.66 -7.99
CA THR A 167 -23.15 11.00 -7.80
C THR A 167 -23.34 11.54 -6.38
N GLY A 168 -24.02 10.79 -5.52
CA GLY A 168 -24.33 11.16 -4.14
C GLY A 168 -24.79 9.96 -3.31
N ALA A 169 -25.53 10.22 -2.23
CA ALA A 169 -26.10 9.18 -1.39
C ALA A 169 -27.09 8.32 -2.19
N ILE A 170 -27.01 7.00 -2.06
CA ILE A 170 -27.74 6.06 -2.89
C ILE A 170 -28.73 5.21 -2.09
N THR A 171 -29.77 4.72 -2.78
CA THR A 171 -30.73 3.75 -2.23
C THR A 171 -30.92 2.57 -3.16
N PHE A 172 -31.24 1.41 -2.59
CA PHE A 172 -31.72 0.22 -3.28
C PHE A 172 -33.15 -0.10 -2.87
N ASN A 173 -34.02 -0.30 -3.86
CA ASN A 173 -35.37 -0.82 -3.67
C ASN A 173 -35.46 -2.23 -4.28
N VAL A 174 -35.39 -3.26 -3.44
CA VAL A 174 -35.43 -4.66 -3.87
C VAL A 174 -36.88 -5.10 -4.01
N ASN A 175 -37.29 -5.53 -5.20
CA ASN A 175 -38.62 -6.05 -5.53
C ASN A 175 -39.80 -5.19 -5.01
N GLY A 176 -39.60 -3.88 -4.82
CA GLY A 176 -40.63 -2.99 -4.29
C GLY A 176 -40.86 -3.05 -2.78
N LEU A 177 -39.98 -3.72 -2.02
CA LEU A 177 -40.06 -3.83 -0.55
C LEU A 177 -39.80 -2.49 0.19
N GLY A 178 -39.43 -1.45 -0.54
CA GLY A 178 -39.13 -0.12 -0.03
C GLY A 178 -37.65 0.22 -0.17
N ALA A 179 -37.37 1.48 -0.49
CA ALA A 179 -35.99 1.94 -0.69
C ALA A 179 -35.21 1.94 0.64
N LYS A 180 -34.01 1.37 0.61
CA LYS A 180 -33.07 1.33 1.74
C LYS A 180 -31.77 2.02 1.35
N ALA A 181 -31.24 2.83 2.25
CA ALA A 181 -29.95 3.49 2.05
C ALA A 181 -28.84 2.46 1.85
N VAL A 182 -27.82 2.82 1.08
CA VAL A 182 -26.60 2.03 0.95
C VAL A 182 -25.43 2.80 1.52
N VAL A 183 -24.60 2.12 2.30
CA VAL A 183 -23.43 2.66 2.95
C VAL A 183 -22.19 1.82 2.63
N ASP A 184 -21.02 2.40 2.82
CA ASP A 184 -19.75 1.67 2.75
C ASP A 184 -19.57 0.69 3.94
N SER A 185 -18.46 -0.04 3.97
CA SER A 185 -18.15 -0.99 5.05
C SER A 185 -17.92 -0.33 6.41
N LYS A 186 -17.78 1.00 6.47
CA LYS A 186 -17.61 1.80 7.69
C LYS A 186 -18.91 2.50 8.12
N GLY A 187 -19.99 2.36 7.34
CA GLY A 187 -21.30 2.96 7.62
C GLY A 187 -21.49 4.37 7.05
N ASN A 188 -20.57 4.89 6.24
CA ASN A 188 -20.72 6.20 5.62
C ASN A 188 -21.57 6.13 4.34
N ALA A 189 -22.36 7.18 4.09
CA ALA A 189 -23.10 7.32 2.84
C ALA A 189 -22.17 7.59 1.65
N PHE A 190 -22.56 7.12 0.46
CA PHE A 190 -21.92 7.47 -0.79
C PHE A 190 -22.07 8.98 -1.11
N SER A 191 -21.14 9.53 -1.89
CA SER A 191 -21.02 10.96 -2.17
C SER A 191 -20.54 11.20 -3.60
N SER A 192 -20.26 12.46 -3.96
CA SER A 192 -19.64 12.79 -5.26
C SER A 192 -18.19 12.28 -5.39
N THR A 193 -17.51 12.01 -4.28
CA THR A 193 -16.12 11.52 -4.25
C THR A 193 -16.01 10.02 -3.97
N LYS A 194 -17.11 9.38 -3.53
CA LYS A 194 -17.21 7.93 -3.30
C LYS A 194 -18.46 7.43 -3.99
N VAL A 195 -18.30 6.81 -5.16
CA VAL A 195 -19.38 6.44 -6.09
C VAL A 195 -19.42 4.95 -6.38
N LEU A 196 -20.59 4.44 -6.75
CA LEU A 196 -20.73 3.16 -7.46
C LEU A 196 -20.68 3.41 -8.97
N LEU A 197 -19.72 2.80 -9.65
CA LEU A 197 -19.48 2.99 -11.08
C LEU A 197 -20.44 2.15 -11.93
N ALA A 198 -20.97 2.75 -12.99
CA ALA A 198 -21.75 2.03 -14.00
C ALA A 198 -20.95 0.85 -14.58
N GLY A 199 -21.62 -0.27 -14.78
CA GLY A 199 -21.04 -1.50 -15.33
C GLY A 199 -20.30 -2.36 -14.30
N SER A 200 -19.92 -1.80 -13.15
CA SER A 200 -19.22 -2.51 -12.06
C SER A 200 -20.17 -3.35 -11.20
N ARG A 201 -19.61 -4.35 -10.51
CA ARG A 201 -20.33 -5.29 -9.66
C ARG A 201 -19.97 -5.07 -8.20
N TYR A 202 -20.97 -5.05 -7.33
CA TYR A 202 -20.81 -4.83 -5.90
C TYR A 202 -21.60 -5.86 -5.11
N THR A 203 -21.01 -6.34 -4.01
CA THR A 203 -21.62 -7.30 -3.08
C THR A 203 -22.00 -6.59 -1.79
N LEU A 204 -23.26 -6.72 -1.37
CA LEU A 204 -23.81 -6.02 -0.22
C LEU A 204 -24.59 -6.96 0.69
N ARG A 205 -24.69 -6.61 1.97
CA ARG A 205 -25.53 -7.28 2.97
C ARG A 205 -26.49 -6.28 3.60
N TYR A 206 -27.74 -6.68 3.81
CA TYR A 206 -28.71 -5.88 4.56
C TYR A 206 -28.52 -6.03 6.07
N SER A 207 -28.60 -4.92 6.81
CA SER A 207 -28.71 -4.91 8.26
C SER A 207 -30.08 -4.39 8.68
N THR A 208 -30.82 -5.22 9.42
CA THR A 208 -32.10 -4.84 10.04
C THR A 208 -31.92 -3.81 11.15
N ALA A 209 -30.82 -3.91 11.91
CA ALA A 209 -30.52 -2.99 13.00
C ALA A 209 -30.24 -1.56 12.50
N ALA A 210 -29.47 -1.42 11.42
CA ALA A 210 -29.15 -0.12 10.83
C ALA A 210 -30.16 0.33 9.75
N GLY A 211 -30.99 -0.58 9.24
CA GLY A 211 -31.96 -0.32 8.19
C GLY A 211 -31.35 0.03 6.83
N ASN A 212 -30.13 -0.45 6.54
CA ASN A 212 -29.37 -0.13 5.33
C ASN A 212 -28.69 -1.36 4.71
N PHE A 213 -28.29 -1.23 3.45
CA PHE A 213 -27.37 -2.15 2.80
C PHE A 213 -25.93 -1.69 3.01
N GLN A 214 -25.05 -2.60 3.42
CA GLN A 214 -23.64 -2.33 3.65
C GLN A 214 -22.79 -3.03 2.58
N LEU A 215 -21.90 -2.29 1.94
CA LEU A 215 -20.92 -2.85 1.01
C LEU A 215 -19.97 -3.80 1.77
N GLN A 216 -19.73 -5.00 1.21
CA GLN A 216 -18.90 -6.02 1.87
C GLN A 216 -17.39 -5.85 1.62
N GLY A 217 -17.01 -5.13 0.56
CA GLY A 217 -15.63 -4.82 0.26
C GLY A 217 -15.55 -3.46 -0.39
N GLU A 218 -14.86 -2.53 0.27
CA GLU A 218 -14.41 -1.31 -0.37
C GLU A 218 -13.02 -1.54 -0.95
N GLY A 219 -12.80 -1.12 -2.21
CA GLY A 219 -11.43 -0.88 -2.66
C GLY A 219 -10.79 0.17 -1.75
N GLY A 220 -9.49 0.09 -1.50
CA GLY A 220 -8.81 1.05 -0.64
C GLY A 220 -8.97 2.48 -1.19
N GLU A 221 -9.17 3.46 -0.32
CA GLU A 221 -9.03 4.86 -0.72
C GLU A 221 -7.57 5.12 -1.10
N TYR A 222 -7.29 5.30 -2.39
CA TYR A 222 -5.94 5.60 -2.87
C TYR A 222 -5.67 7.12 -2.82
N GLY A 223 -4.48 7.50 -2.35
CA GLY A 223 -4.05 8.90 -2.29
C GLY A 223 -3.66 9.48 -3.65
N THR A 224 -3.27 10.75 -3.67
CA THR A 224 -2.87 11.49 -4.89
C THR A 224 -1.36 11.46 -5.17
N ALA A 225 -0.60 10.66 -4.42
CA ALA A 225 0.85 10.62 -4.55
C ALA A 225 1.29 9.95 -5.87
N LEU A 226 2.22 10.60 -6.57
CA LEU A 226 2.87 10.12 -7.78
C LEU A 226 4.17 9.38 -7.44
N ALA A 227 4.72 8.62 -8.39
CA ALA A 227 6.01 7.94 -8.23
C ALA A 227 7.13 8.89 -7.78
N SER A 228 7.16 10.11 -8.31
CA SER A 228 8.13 11.17 -7.95
C SER A 228 7.98 11.71 -6.53
N GLN A 229 6.87 11.42 -5.86
CA GLN A 229 6.57 11.85 -4.49
C GLN A 229 6.79 10.72 -3.46
N VAL A 230 7.14 9.51 -3.92
CA VAL A 230 7.39 8.36 -3.06
C VAL A 230 8.89 8.04 -3.08
N LEU A 231 9.46 7.84 -1.90
CA LEU A 231 10.88 7.53 -1.71
C LEU A 231 11.27 6.22 -2.41
N THR A 232 12.40 6.20 -3.11
CA THR A 232 12.95 4.98 -3.72
C THR A 232 13.12 3.88 -2.69
N GLY A 233 12.68 2.66 -3.03
CA GLY A 233 12.61 1.52 -2.11
C GLY A 233 11.25 1.35 -1.42
N TYR A 234 10.39 2.37 -1.47
CA TYR A 234 9.01 2.30 -0.97
C TYR A 234 8.01 2.30 -2.13
N SER A 235 6.80 1.81 -1.88
CA SER A 235 5.71 1.76 -2.84
C SER A 235 4.38 2.09 -2.19
N ILE A 236 3.44 2.62 -2.96
CA ILE A 236 2.07 2.92 -2.54
C ILE A 236 1.06 2.24 -3.47
N GLY A 237 -0.13 1.91 -2.97
CA GLY A 237 -1.23 1.46 -3.82
C GLY A 237 -1.90 2.63 -4.56
N SER A 238 -2.38 2.37 -5.78
CA SER A 238 -3.23 3.27 -6.57
C SER A 238 -4.33 2.49 -7.29
N ASP A 239 -5.31 3.19 -7.88
CA ASP A 239 -6.34 2.59 -8.74
C ASP A 239 -5.76 1.83 -9.95
N SER A 240 -4.55 2.19 -10.37
CA SER A 240 -3.83 1.52 -11.46
C SER A 240 -2.87 0.42 -10.97
N GLY A 241 -2.90 0.08 -9.68
CA GLY A 241 -2.01 -0.88 -9.05
C GLY A 241 -0.89 -0.25 -8.23
N LEU A 242 0.18 -1.00 -7.97
CA LEU A 242 1.29 -0.56 -7.13
C LEU A 242 2.17 0.46 -7.84
N VAL A 243 2.43 1.60 -7.21
CA VAL A 243 3.32 2.66 -7.69
C VAL A 243 4.62 2.62 -6.89
N ASN A 244 5.73 2.32 -7.57
CA ASN A 244 7.06 2.32 -6.96
C ASN A 244 7.63 3.75 -6.91
N GLY A 245 8.25 4.09 -5.79
CA GLY A 245 8.84 5.41 -5.58
C GLY A 245 10.10 5.66 -6.40
N THR A 246 10.20 6.86 -6.95
CA THR A 246 11.35 7.36 -7.72
C THR A 246 12.01 8.58 -7.09
N MET A 247 11.53 9.06 -5.94
CA MET A 247 12.19 10.15 -5.22
C MET A 247 13.52 9.65 -4.66
N PRO A 248 14.67 10.24 -5.04
CA PRO A 248 15.97 9.80 -4.55
C PRO A 248 16.11 10.06 -3.04
N ASN A 249 16.75 9.14 -2.32
CA ASN A 249 17.26 9.39 -0.97
C ASN A 249 18.57 10.20 -1.06
N ARG A 250 18.72 11.27 -0.27
CA ARG A 250 19.87 12.19 -0.31
C ARG A 250 20.73 12.12 0.95
N ALA A 251 20.86 10.93 1.54
CA ALA A 251 21.75 10.69 2.67
C ALA A 251 23.18 11.18 2.40
N GLY A 252 23.74 11.85 3.41
CA GLY A 252 25.09 12.42 3.37
C GLY A 252 25.22 13.76 2.64
N ASP A 253 26.45 14.26 2.58
CA ASP A 253 26.74 15.55 2.00
C ASP A 253 26.57 15.54 0.46
N THR A 254 25.84 16.53 -0.05
CA THR A 254 25.56 16.69 -1.49
C THR A 254 26.03 18.04 -2.00
N ALA A 255 26.55 18.09 -3.23
CA ALA A 255 26.92 19.35 -3.86
C ALA A 255 25.68 20.21 -4.14
N ALA A 256 25.80 21.53 -3.93
CA ALA A 256 24.76 22.50 -4.27
C ALA A 256 24.52 22.53 -5.80
N LEU A 257 23.26 22.58 -6.22
CA LEU A 257 22.89 22.74 -7.64
C LEU A 257 23.10 24.16 -8.16
N ALA A 258 23.22 25.13 -7.26
CA ALA A 258 23.63 26.50 -7.53
C ALA A 258 23.92 27.20 -6.21
N SER A 259 24.71 28.26 -6.28
CA SER A 259 24.88 29.24 -5.21
C SER A 259 24.52 30.64 -5.70
N SER A 260 24.07 31.49 -4.79
CA SER A 260 23.93 32.93 -5.04
C SER A 260 24.10 33.71 -3.75
N VAL A 261 24.49 34.98 -3.86
CA VAL A 261 24.60 35.90 -2.72
C VAL A 261 23.54 36.98 -2.86
N SER A 262 22.82 37.25 -1.78
CA SER A 262 21.79 38.28 -1.70
C SER A 262 22.02 39.11 -0.44
N GLY A 263 22.64 40.28 -0.60
CA GLY A 263 23.11 41.08 0.54
C GLY A 263 24.17 40.32 1.33
N THR A 264 23.87 39.97 2.59
CA THR A 264 24.77 39.22 3.48
C THR A 264 24.46 37.71 3.55
N THR A 265 23.51 37.22 2.74
CA THR A 265 23.08 35.80 2.76
C THR A 265 23.65 35.02 1.59
N LEU A 266 24.39 33.95 1.89
CA LEU A 266 24.74 32.89 0.92
C LEU A 266 23.56 31.91 0.82
N LYS A 267 23.03 31.72 -0.39
CA LYS A 267 21.95 30.77 -0.68
C LYS A 267 22.54 29.59 -1.44
N LEU A 268 22.30 28.37 -0.96
CA LEU A 268 22.68 27.13 -1.63
C LEU A 268 21.40 26.39 -2.05
N ARG A 269 21.29 26.02 -3.32
CA ARG A 269 20.14 25.29 -3.84
C ARG A 269 20.35 23.79 -3.67
N ALA A 270 19.54 23.16 -2.84
CA ALA A 270 19.54 21.71 -2.64
C ALA A 270 19.08 20.95 -3.90
N SER A 271 19.57 19.72 -4.06
CA SER A 271 19.03 18.79 -5.07
C SER A 271 17.68 18.22 -4.65
N ASN A 272 16.79 17.96 -5.62
CA ASN A 272 15.53 17.26 -5.38
C ASN A 272 15.77 15.88 -4.74
N GLY A 273 14.93 15.51 -3.78
CA GLY A 273 14.95 14.22 -3.09
C GLY A 273 14.50 14.35 -1.64
N TYR A 274 14.48 13.20 -0.96
CA TYR A 274 14.23 13.12 0.49
C TYR A 274 15.54 13.37 1.25
N ARG A 275 15.45 14.15 2.34
CA ARG A 275 16.51 14.48 3.29
C ARG A 275 15.95 14.25 4.70
N ASP A 276 16.60 13.42 5.50
CA ASP A 276 16.17 13.05 6.85
C ASP A 276 16.56 14.05 7.94
N GLY A 277 17.45 14.99 7.63
CA GLY A 277 17.93 16.06 8.50
C GLY A 277 19.08 15.66 9.43
N VAL A 278 19.67 14.47 9.28
CA VAL A 278 20.78 13.99 10.12
C VAL A 278 22.12 14.31 9.48
N ASP A 279 22.34 13.93 8.21
CA ASP A 279 23.61 14.08 7.52
C ASP A 279 23.50 14.70 6.11
N ASP A 280 22.38 15.36 5.79
CA ASP A 280 22.08 15.83 4.44
C ASP A 280 22.63 17.23 4.09
N ASN A 281 23.91 17.52 4.36
CA ASN A 281 24.43 18.86 4.08
C ASN A 281 24.40 19.18 2.58
N VAL A 282 24.20 20.46 2.27
CA VAL A 282 24.35 20.99 0.91
C VAL A 282 25.62 21.83 0.86
N MET A 283 26.62 21.36 0.13
CA MET A 283 27.97 21.90 0.16
C MET A 283 28.32 22.66 -1.11
N ILE A 284 29.16 23.68 -0.94
CA ILE A 284 29.95 24.27 -2.00
C ILE A 284 31.39 24.39 -1.48
N THR A 285 32.37 24.15 -2.35
CA THR A 285 33.78 24.33 -2.02
C THR A 285 34.29 25.55 -2.76
N ASP A 286 34.87 26.47 -2.01
CA ASP A 286 35.56 27.65 -2.54
C ASP A 286 36.95 27.70 -1.91
N ALA A 287 37.99 27.69 -2.75
CA ALA A 287 39.37 27.70 -2.28
C ALA A 287 39.74 29.02 -1.62
N ASP A 288 39.03 30.11 -1.92
CA ASP A 288 39.29 31.41 -1.32
C ASP A 288 38.61 31.57 0.06
N PHE A 289 37.77 30.62 0.48
CA PHE A 289 37.10 30.65 1.78
C PHE A 289 38.02 30.15 2.90
N MET A 290 39.04 30.95 3.19
CA MET A 290 40.08 30.68 4.19
C MET A 290 40.43 31.93 5.00
N ALA A 291 40.92 31.73 6.23
CA ALA A 291 41.25 32.80 7.17
C ALA A 291 42.21 33.85 6.60
N SER A 292 43.18 33.42 5.78
CA SER A 292 44.16 34.30 5.12
C SER A 292 43.60 35.21 4.03
N ASN A 293 42.33 35.03 3.65
CA ASN A 293 41.63 35.90 2.70
C ASN A 293 40.59 36.80 3.40
N ILE A 294 40.43 36.68 4.72
CA ILE A 294 39.42 37.40 5.51
C ILE A 294 40.13 38.35 6.49
N LEU A 295 39.63 39.59 6.59
CA LEU A 295 40.17 40.60 7.50
C LEU A 295 40.10 40.19 8.97
N ALA A 296 41.18 40.44 9.72
CA ALA A 296 41.25 40.21 11.15
C ALA A 296 40.12 40.96 11.89
N GLY A 297 39.46 40.25 12.80
CA GLY A 297 38.26 40.75 13.48
C GLY A 297 36.96 40.64 12.68
N LYS A 298 36.98 40.05 11.48
CA LYS A 298 35.78 39.62 10.74
C LYS A 298 35.64 38.10 10.82
N ASN A 299 34.40 37.64 10.91
CA ASN A 299 34.03 36.24 10.82
C ASN A 299 33.11 36.05 9.60
N ILE A 300 33.40 35.07 8.75
CA ILE A 300 32.51 34.66 7.66
C ILE A 300 32.17 33.19 7.88
N PHE A 301 30.91 32.91 8.19
CA PHE A 301 30.35 31.58 8.42
C PHE A 301 31.20 30.66 9.31
N GLY A 302 31.79 31.20 10.39
CA GLY A 302 32.60 30.44 11.34
C GLY A 302 34.11 30.46 11.06
N VAL A 303 34.56 31.04 9.94
CA VAL A 303 35.98 31.25 9.66
C VAL A 303 36.38 32.65 10.12
N ASP A 304 37.21 32.72 11.16
CA ASP A 304 37.81 33.98 11.64
C ASP A 304 38.94 34.43 10.72
N GLY A 305 38.93 35.71 10.34
CA GLY A 305 39.94 36.29 9.48
C GLY A 305 41.28 36.51 10.18
N SER A 306 42.36 36.37 9.42
CA SER A 306 43.74 36.58 9.88
C SER A 306 44.45 37.73 9.17
N VAL A 307 43.83 38.37 8.19
CA VAL A 307 44.46 39.47 7.44
C VAL A 307 44.38 40.76 8.24
N VAL A 308 45.49 41.17 8.83
CA VAL A 308 45.52 42.42 9.60
C VAL A 308 45.71 43.62 8.66
N THR A 309 44.76 44.56 8.66
CA THR A 309 44.86 45.84 7.93
C THR A 309 44.60 47.01 8.87
N GLY A 310 45.56 47.92 9.03
CA GLY A 310 45.36 49.15 9.81
C GLY A 310 46.65 49.80 10.33
N ILE A 311 46.60 51.12 10.54
CA ILE A 311 47.67 51.94 11.11
C ILE A 311 47.81 51.60 12.60
N TYR A 312 48.94 51.04 13.00
CA TYR A 312 49.24 50.77 14.40
C TYR A 312 49.63 52.07 15.10
N GLN A 313 48.74 52.61 15.95
CA GLN A 313 49.08 53.69 16.86
C GLN A 313 49.77 53.15 18.13
N TYR A 314 50.72 53.95 18.61
CA TYR A 314 51.61 53.81 19.77
C TYR A 314 51.14 52.88 20.92
N THR A 315 52.06 52.04 21.43
CA THR A 315 51.90 51.36 22.72
C THR A 315 52.46 52.24 23.86
N PRO A 316 51.82 52.33 25.04
CA PRO A 316 52.36 53.06 26.19
C PRO A 316 53.77 52.56 26.55
N GLY A 317 54.78 53.43 26.49
CA GLY A 317 56.19 53.10 26.76
C GLY A 317 57.16 53.42 25.61
N SER A 318 56.67 53.76 24.43
CA SER A 318 57.50 54.41 23.41
C SER A 318 57.79 55.86 23.88
N GLN A 319 59.01 56.36 23.75
CA GLN A 319 59.41 57.69 24.25
C GLN A 319 60.14 58.44 23.13
N ILE A 320 59.57 59.55 22.66
CA ILE A 320 60.34 60.60 21.96
C ILE A 320 61.02 61.38 23.09
N LEU A 321 62.33 61.24 23.24
CA LEU A 321 63.04 61.80 24.39
C LEU A 321 63.24 63.32 24.28
N TYR A 322 63.01 63.91 23.09
CA TYR A 322 63.03 65.36 22.87
C TYR A 322 62.00 65.79 21.81
N SER A 323 60.91 66.45 22.22
CA SER A 323 59.98 67.17 21.33
C SER A 323 59.33 68.36 22.04
N ASP A 324 59.29 69.52 21.38
CA ASP A 324 58.30 70.59 21.65
C ASP A 324 57.39 70.77 20.40
N PRO A 325 56.08 70.97 20.60
CA PRO A 325 55.05 71.14 19.56
C PRO A 325 55.15 72.37 18.63
N ASN A 326 56.11 73.29 18.75
CA ASN A 326 56.15 74.52 17.93
C ASN A 326 57.32 74.67 16.94
N GLY A 327 57.95 73.58 16.49
CA GLY A 327 58.78 73.61 15.27
C GLY A 327 60.13 74.35 15.36
N GLY A 328 60.68 74.52 16.57
CA GLY A 328 62.06 74.95 16.79
C GLY A 328 62.73 74.10 17.88
N TYR A 329 63.90 73.52 17.58
CA TYR A 329 64.66 72.71 18.55
C TYR A 329 65.68 73.59 19.29
N ASP A 330 65.35 74.00 20.52
CA ASP A 330 66.27 74.73 21.41
C ASP A 330 67.16 73.74 22.21
N SER A 331 68.45 74.02 22.08
CA SER A 331 69.62 73.62 22.85
C SER A 331 69.42 73.14 24.29
N ASN A 332 70.03 71.98 24.60
CA ASN A 332 71.03 71.81 25.69
C ASN A 332 71.41 70.35 26.01
N GLY A 333 70.92 69.35 25.25
CA GLY A 333 71.05 67.93 25.65
C GLY A 333 72.16 67.08 25.04
N VAL A 334 72.58 67.33 23.79
CA VAL A 334 73.57 66.46 23.11
C VAL A 334 74.94 67.13 23.16
N THR A 335 75.63 67.00 24.30
CA THR A 335 77.08 67.21 24.39
C THR A 335 77.80 66.04 23.72
N ASN A 336 78.99 66.28 23.13
CA ASN A 336 79.81 65.30 22.40
C ASN A 336 79.58 63.84 22.82
N GLY A 337 79.08 63.02 21.90
CA GLY A 337 78.73 61.62 22.18
C GLY A 337 77.44 61.16 21.48
N GLU A 338 77.14 59.87 21.64
CA GLU A 338 75.95 59.24 21.08
C GLU A 338 74.75 59.34 22.05
N THR A 339 73.60 59.79 21.56
CA THR A 339 72.35 59.92 22.34
C THR A 339 71.19 59.23 21.62
N GLU A 340 70.39 58.44 22.35
CA GLU A 340 69.12 57.89 21.85
C GLU A 340 68.05 58.99 21.83
N VAL A 341 67.45 59.25 20.67
CA VAL A 341 66.49 60.35 20.48
C VAL A 341 65.05 59.87 20.30
N ALA A 342 64.87 58.61 19.87
CA ALA A 342 63.55 58.01 19.73
C ALA A 342 63.65 56.48 19.82
N ARG A 343 62.61 55.84 20.35
CA ARG A 343 62.42 54.38 20.24
C ARG A 343 60.96 54.00 20.03
N PHE A 344 60.74 52.88 19.36
CA PHE A 344 59.43 52.24 19.28
C PHE A 344 59.56 50.71 19.26
N THR A 345 58.51 50.02 19.70
CA THR A 345 58.42 48.56 19.67
C THR A 345 57.53 48.11 18.52
N ILE A 346 57.93 47.07 17.80
CA ILE A 346 57.16 46.44 16.73
C ILE A 346 55.92 45.77 17.34
N PRO A 347 54.69 46.15 16.94
CA PRO A 347 53.46 45.63 17.54
C PRO A 347 53.27 44.13 17.35
N ALA A 348 52.40 43.56 18.18
CA ALA A 348 51.88 42.20 17.97
C ALA A 348 51.22 42.09 16.58
N GLY A 349 51.58 41.05 15.82
CA GLY A 349 51.04 40.78 14.48
C GLY A 349 51.80 41.43 13.32
N VAL A 350 52.86 42.21 13.57
CA VAL A 350 53.73 42.77 12.52
C VAL A 350 55.04 41.99 12.45
N GLY A 351 55.29 41.29 11.33
CA GLY A 351 56.53 40.57 11.08
C GLY A 351 56.88 40.52 9.60
N GLY A 352 58.17 40.31 9.29
CA GLY A 352 58.70 40.31 7.93
C GLY A 352 59.52 41.55 7.60
N THR A 353 59.69 41.86 6.31
CA THR A 353 60.47 43.02 5.85
C THR A 353 59.64 44.30 5.94
N VAL A 354 60.14 45.29 6.68
CA VAL A 354 59.54 46.61 6.81
C VAL A 354 60.47 47.67 6.24
N THR A 355 59.90 48.71 5.63
CA THR A 355 60.60 49.92 5.22
C THR A 355 60.40 50.98 6.31
N ILE A 356 61.46 51.43 6.94
CA ILE A 356 61.42 52.53 7.89
C ILE A 356 61.84 53.80 7.16
N CYS A 357 61.02 54.83 7.27
CA CYS A 357 61.19 56.17 6.73
C CYS A 357 61.34 57.15 7.91
N TYR A 358 62.21 58.15 7.80
CA TYR A 358 62.33 59.21 8.81
C TYR A 358 62.99 60.44 8.21
N THR A 359 62.79 61.60 8.80
CA THR A 359 63.48 62.84 8.41
C THR A 359 64.51 63.18 9.47
N SER A 360 65.77 63.32 9.07
CA SER A 360 66.85 63.78 9.94
C SER A 360 67.10 65.27 9.71
N TYR A 361 67.34 66.04 10.77
CA TYR A 361 67.55 67.49 10.70
C TYR A 361 68.66 67.97 11.65
N ILE A 362 69.64 68.72 11.12
CA ILE A 362 70.65 69.44 11.93
C ILE A 362 70.43 70.94 11.77
N ASN A 363 70.25 71.64 12.88
CA ASN A 363 70.30 73.09 12.97
C ASN A 363 71.65 73.55 13.56
N SER A 364 72.63 73.82 12.70
CA SER A 364 73.93 74.36 13.14
C SER A 364 74.40 75.51 12.24
N GLY A 365 74.83 76.61 12.85
CA GLY A 365 75.40 77.77 12.15
C GLY A 365 76.85 77.59 11.66
N SER A 366 77.43 76.39 11.83
CA SER A 366 78.77 76.01 11.35
C SER A 366 78.85 74.48 11.22
N ILE A 367 79.82 73.98 10.45
CA ILE A 367 79.99 72.58 9.99
C ILE A 367 80.03 71.53 11.12
N SER A 368 78.87 71.16 11.64
CA SER A 368 78.71 69.97 12.49
C SER A 368 78.38 68.77 11.60
N THR A 369 79.16 67.69 11.73
CA THR A 369 78.78 66.37 11.21
C THR A 369 78.13 65.58 12.33
N ALA A 370 76.97 64.96 12.05
CA ALA A 370 76.32 64.07 13.00
C ALA A 370 75.94 62.75 12.32
N LEU A 371 76.24 61.63 12.96
CA LEU A 371 75.85 60.31 12.48
C LEU A 371 74.52 59.93 13.12
N THR A 372 73.48 59.71 12.32
CA THR A 372 72.27 59.03 12.79
C THR A 372 72.44 57.53 12.59
N THR A 373 72.29 56.76 13.67
CA THR A 373 72.32 55.30 13.65
C THR A 373 70.96 54.79 14.09
N VAL A 374 70.39 53.87 13.32
CA VAL A 374 69.17 53.15 13.68
C VAL A 374 69.57 51.76 14.13
N ARG A 375 69.11 51.38 15.31
CA ARG A 375 69.37 50.08 15.93
C ARG A 375 68.10 49.26 16.01
N LYS A 376 68.22 47.96 15.76
CA LYS A 376 67.21 46.96 16.10
C LYS A 376 67.70 46.13 17.28
N ASN A 377 66.97 46.13 18.38
CA ASN A 377 67.34 45.42 19.61
C ASN A 377 68.78 45.74 20.07
N GLY A 378 69.22 47.00 19.88
CA GLY A 378 70.56 47.46 20.21
C GLY A 378 71.65 47.19 19.16
N VAL A 379 71.34 46.53 18.05
CA VAL A 379 72.28 46.26 16.94
C VAL A 379 72.07 47.25 15.80
N ASP A 380 73.14 47.86 15.31
CA ASP A 380 73.10 48.81 14.18
C ASP A 380 72.55 48.12 12.92
N VAL A 381 71.46 48.67 12.37
CA VAL A 381 70.83 48.18 11.13
C VAL A 381 70.90 49.20 10.00
N TYR A 382 71.13 50.48 10.32
CA TYR A 382 71.28 51.54 9.35
C TYR A 382 72.05 52.71 9.96
N SER A 383 72.91 53.36 9.18
CA SER A 383 73.60 54.58 9.62
C SER A 383 73.66 55.59 8.48
N TYR A 384 73.54 56.88 8.81
CA TYR A 384 73.57 57.96 7.84
C TYR A 384 74.29 59.19 8.41
N ALA A 385 75.29 59.68 7.66
CA ALA A 385 76.05 60.86 8.04
C ALA A 385 75.32 62.14 7.59
N ASN A 386 74.78 62.89 8.55
CA ASN A 386 74.10 64.15 8.31
C ASN A 386 75.09 65.31 8.24
N HIS A 387 74.81 66.26 7.35
CA HIS A 387 75.55 67.51 7.17
C HIS A 387 74.63 68.70 7.45
N ALA A 388 75.18 69.80 7.95
CA ALA A 388 74.42 70.98 8.37
C ALA A 388 73.50 71.55 7.27
N GLY A 389 72.26 71.91 7.63
CA GLY A 389 71.40 72.81 6.85
C GLY A 389 70.25 72.21 6.04
N PHE A 390 70.02 70.89 6.03
CA PHE A 390 68.90 70.30 5.29
C PHE A 390 68.17 69.20 6.07
N GLY A 391 66.84 69.21 6.04
CA GLY A 391 66.02 68.09 6.46
C GLY A 391 66.05 67.00 5.37
N THR A 392 66.72 65.89 5.62
CA THR A 392 66.81 64.79 4.66
C THR A 392 65.81 63.69 5.01
N ALA A 393 64.87 63.43 4.10
CA ALA A 393 64.00 62.26 4.17
C ALA A 393 64.80 61.01 3.79
N LEU A 394 64.84 60.04 4.68
CA LEU A 394 65.59 58.80 4.56
C LEU A 394 64.63 57.62 4.62
N SER A 395 64.98 56.54 3.93
CA SER A 395 64.29 55.27 4.05
C SER A 395 65.25 54.10 3.95
N PHE A 396 64.97 53.04 4.72
CA PHE A 396 65.73 51.80 4.67
C PHE A 396 64.81 50.62 4.95
N THR A 397 65.21 49.42 4.54
CA THR A 397 64.45 48.19 4.82
C THR A 397 65.16 47.32 5.83
N THR A 398 64.42 46.69 6.73
CA THR A 398 64.95 45.71 7.67
C THR A 398 63.91 44.65 8.00
N ALA A 399 64.35 43.45 8.36
CA ALA A 399 63.46 42.38 8.81
C ALA A 399 63.15 42.56 10.29
N VAL A 400 61.86 42.48 10.65
CA VAL A 400 61.38 42.61 12.04
C VAL A 400 60.48 41.45 12.44
N SER A 401 60.42 41.21 13.74
CA SER A 401 59.48 40.32 14.40
C SER A 401 58.65 41.10 15.43
N PRO A 402 57.45 40.63 15.79
CA PRO A 402 56.67 41.22 16.87
C PRO A 402 57.50 41.33 18.15
N GLY A 403 57.53 42.51 18.77
CA GLY A 403 58.31 42.80 19.97
C GLY A 403 59.72 43.34 19.74
N ASP A 404 60.23 43.35 18.50
CA ASP A 404 61.51 44.01 18.20
C ASP A 404 61.47 45.50 18.56
N ILE A 405 62.57 46.04 19.09
CA ILE A 405 62.71 47.46 19.44
C ILE A 405 63.56 48.14 18.38
N ILE A 406 63.05 49.21 17.79
CA ILE A 406 63.81 50.09 16.91
C ILE A 406 64.14 51.37 17.68
N SER A 407 65.42 51.71 17.78
CA SER A 407 65.90 52.95 18.40
C SER A 407 66.73 53.79 17.44
N PHE A 408 66.60 55.11 17.53
CA PHE A 408 67.33 56.08 16.73
C PHE A 408 68.33 56.78 17.64
N HIS A 409 69.59 56.76 17.23
CA HIS A 409 70.70 57.37 17.93
C HIS A 409 71.32 58.46 17.06
N ILE A 410 71.76 59.54 17.69
CA ILE A 410 72.50 60.62 17.03
C ILE A 410 73.83 60.78 17.75
N ASN A 411 74.92 60.74 17.00
CA ASN A 411 76.27 60.99 17.50
C ASN A 411 76.85 62.25 16.84
N VAL A 412 77.19 63.25 17.65
CA VAL A 412 77.75 64.54 17.18
C VAL A 412 79.24 64.58 17.49
N THR A 413 80.08 64.72 16.46
CA THR A 413 81.55 64.55 16.59
C THR A 413 82.35 65.86 16.69
N SER A 414 81.72 67.02 16.52
CA SER A 414 82.34 68.33 16.82
C SER A 414 81.27 69.43 16.90
N SER A 415 81.14 70.09 18.05
CA SER A 415 80.14 71.13 18.28
C SER A 415 80.73 72.32 19.07
N PRO A 416 80.70 73.57 18.56
CA PRO A 416 80.67 74.75 19.42
C PRO A 416 79.30 74.83 20.13
N PRO A 417 79.20 75.48 21.31
CA PRO A 417 78.09 75.32 22.29
C PRO A 417 76.66 75.73 21.85
N SER A 418 76.36 75.88 20.56
CA SER A 418 75.09 76.40 20.04
C SER A 418 74.48 75.65 18.84
N SER A 419 74.87 74.39 18.56
CA SER A 419 74.20 73.56 17.52
C SER A 419 73.15 72.59 18.09
N SER A 420 71.98 72.51 17.44
CA SER A 420 70.90 71.56 17.77
C SER A 420 70.73 70.51 16.67
N THR A 421 70.56 69.23 17.02
CA THR A 421 70.25 68.15 16.05
C THR A 421 69.00 67.40 16.49
N SER A 422 68.12 67.04 15.55
CA SER A 422 66.85 66.38 15.80
C SER A 422 66.43 65.43 14.67
N ILE A 423 65.48 64.55 14.98
CA ILE A 423 64.81 63.67 14.02
C ILE A 423 63.30 63.93 14.10
N SER A 424 62.62 63.95 12.97
CA SER A 424 61.17 64.15 12.86
C SER A 424 60.58 63.28 11.76
N GLY A 425 59.24 63.22 11.67
CA GLY A 425 58.54 62.53 10.57
C GLY A 425 58.87 61.04 10.44
N ILE A 426 59.15 60.36 11.55
CA ILE A 426 59.38 58.91 11.57
C ILE A 426 58.13 58.22 11.00
N SER A 427 58.30 57.17 10.22
CA SER A 427 57.22 56.46 9.57
C SER A 427 57.69 55.07 9.27
N VAL A 428 56.99 54.04 9.73
CA VAL A 428 57.28 52.67 9.28
C VAL A 428 56.40 52.41 8.04
N LYS A 429 56.73 51.44 7.20
CA LYS A 429 55.88 50.90 6.14
C LYS A 429 56.10 49.40 6.13
N VAL A 430 55.03 48.63 6.03
CA VAL A 430 55.11 47.17 5.98
C VAL A 430 54.69 46.75 4.57
N GLY A 431 55.64 46.39 3.72
CA GLY A 431 55.36 46.02 2.32
C GLY A 431 54.69 47.12 1.47
N ASN A 432 53.81 46.71 0.54
CA ASN A 432 53.01 47.59 -0.34
C ASN A 432 51.80 48.25 0.36
N LEU A 433 51.74 48.21 1.69
CA LEU A 433 50.67 48.82 2.47
C LEU A 433 50.92 50.32 2.66
N PRO A 434 49.87 51.13 2.88
CA PRO A 434 49.98 52.59 2.98
C PRO A 434 50.98 53.05 4.06
N VAL A 435 51.56 54.21 3.79
CA VAL A 435 52.58 54.89 4.61
C VAL A 435 52.04 55.18 6.01
N PHE A 436 52.74 54.75 7.05
CA PHE A 436 52.49 55.23 8.40
C PHE A 436 53.03 56.66 8.45
N THR A 437 52.38 57.61 9.09
CA THR A 437 52.98 58.93 9.34
C THR A 437 53.00 59.12 10.85
N VAL A 438 54.17 59.28 11.46
CA VAL A 438 54.26 59.81 12.82
C VAL A 438 54.03 61.31 12.71
N THR A 439 52.77 61.71 12.80
CA THR A 439 52.37 63.11 13.00
C THR A 439 52.14 63.29 14.51
N ASN A 440 52.74 64.32 15.11
CA ASN A 440 52.58 64.63 16.53
C ASN A 440 51.10 64.84 16.90
N MET A 441 50.76 64.49 18.15
CA MET A 441 49.78 65.26 18.92
C MET A 441 50.45 66.52 19.44
#